data_AF-A0A932T0K1-F1
#
_entry.id   AF-A0A932T0K1-F1
#
_cell.length_a   1.000
_cell.length_b   1.000
_cell.length_c   1.000
_cell.angle_alpha   90.00
_cell.angle_beta   90.00
_cell.angle_gamma   90.00
#
_symmetry.space_group_name_H-M   'P 1'
#
loop_
_entity.id
_entity.type
_entity.pdbx_description
1 polymer ?
#
loop_
_entity_poly.entity_id
_entity_poly.type
_entity_poly.pdbx_seq_one_letter_code
_entity_poly.pdbx_strand_id
1 'polypeptide(L)' 'MDDLRRIVGPAARLTRQEEKHGLLDDASTIGTRAGWQARLAECGFRLAGHRLLRCASG' A
#
# COMPACT_ATOMS: atom_id res chain seq x y z
N MET A 1 15.22 17.38 -14.14
CA MET A 1 14.85 16.36 -13.12
C MET A 1 13.60 15.62 -13.60
N ASP A 2 13.52 15.32 -14.89
CA ASP A 2 12.25 15.03 -15.58
C ASP A 2 12.24 13.63 -16.21
N ASP A 3 13.37 12.93 -16.16
CA ASP A 3 13.58 11.64 -16.83
C ASP A 3 13.23 10.41 -15.95
N LEU A 4 13.27 10.57 -14.61
CA LEU A 4 12.94 9.50 -13.66
C LEU A 4 11.46 9.08 -13.69
N ARG A 5 10.57 9.93 -14.20
CA ARG A 5 9.13 9.64 -14.29
C ARG A 5 8.79 8.58 -15.34
N ARG A 6 9.69 8.30 -16.29
CA ARG A 6 9.47 7.35 -17.40
C ARG A 6 9.95 5.93 -17.08
N ILE A 7 10.91 5.79 -16.15
CA ILE A 7 11.53 4.51 -15.77
C ILE A 7 10.78 3.88 -14.59
N VAL A 8 10.27 4.68 -13.65
CA VAL A 8 9.47 4.16 -12.53
C VAL A 8 8.01 4.04 -12.98
N GLY A 9 7.70 2.89 -13.58
CA GLY A 9 6.35 2.53 -14.01
C GLY A 9 5.33 2.45 -12.85
N PRO A 10 4.11 1.90 -13.07
CA PRO A 10 2.93 2.01 -12.19
C PRO A 10 3.16 1.69 -10.69
N ALA A 11 4.23 0.98 -10.34
CA ALA A 11 4.71 0.75 -8.98
C ALA A 11 4.97 2.04 -8.19
N ALA A 12 5.59 3.08 -8.77
CA ALA A 12 5.88 4.34 -8.04
C ALA A 12 4.61 5.00 -7.47
N ARG A 13 3.51 4.90 -8.22
CA ARG A 13 2.24 5.50 -7.82
C ARG A 13 1.57 4.72 -6.69
N LEU A 14 1.77 3.40 -6.65
CA LEU A 14 1.28 2.54 -5.58
C LEU A 14 2.13 2.76 -4.32
N THR A 15 3.45 2.71 -4.44
CA THR A 15 4.40 2.94 -3.34
C THR A 15 4.15 4.29 -2.66
N ARG A 16 3.95 5.36 -3.44
CA ARG A 16 3.69 6.70 -2.86
C ARG A 16 2.33 6.80 -2.16
N GLN A 17 1.34 5.99 -2.55
CA GLN A 17 0.08 5.89 -1.82
C GLN A 17 0.27 5.09 -0.53
N GLU A 18 1.05 4.01 -0.59
CA GLU A 18 1.37 3.18 0.57
C GLU A 18 2.15 3.98 1.63
N GLU A 19 3.17 4.75 1.23
CA GLU A 19 3.89 5.67 2.12
C GLU A 19 2.98 6.77 2.69
N LYS A 20 2.14 7.40 1.85
CA LYS A 20 1.21 8.45 2.31
C LYS A 20 0.21 7.93 3.36
N HIS A 21 -0.16 6.66 3.27
CA HIS A 21 -1.08 6.02 4.21
C HIS A 21 -0.35 5.30 5.36
N GLY A 22 0.98 5.43 5.47
CA GLY A 22 1.77 4.79 6.52
C GLY A 22 1.78 3.25 6.43
N LEU A 23 1.43 2.69 5.27
CA LEU A 23 1.36 1.24 5.06
C LEU A 23 2.75 0.60 5.09
N LEU A 24 3.80 1.34 4.74
CA LEU A 24 5.20 0.88 4.75
C LEU A 24 5.99 1.31 6.00
N ASP A 25 5.35 2.03 6.93
CA ASP A 25 6.00 2.60 8.11
C ASP A 25 6.49 1.51 9.09
N ASP A 26 5.76 0.40 9.18
CA ASP A 26 6.14 -0.77 9.96
C ASP A 26 6.45 -1.96 9.04
N ALA A 27 7.69 -2.03 8.56
CA ALA A 27 8.13 -3.10 7.66
C ALA A 27 8.13 -4.51 8.30
N SER A 28 8.06 -4.58 9.64
CA SER A 28 8.08 -5.82 10.42
C SER A 28 6.81 -6.65 10.22
N THR A 29 5.67 -5.99 9.98
CA THR A 29 4.37 -6.65 9.83
C THR A 29 4.02 -6.95 8.37
N ILE A 30 4.58 -6.22 7.40
CA ILE A 30 4.24 -6.37 5.97
C ILE A 30 4.96 -7.55 5.28
N GLY A 31 5.93 -8.19 5.93
CA GLY A 31 6.69 -9.31 5.38
C GLY A 31 5.91 -10.62 5.26
N THR A 32 4.73 -10.71 5.88
CA THR A 32 3.84 -11.88 5.78
C THR A 32 2.46 -11.48 5.29
N ARG A 33 1.75 -12.37 4.58
CA ARG A 33 0.37 -12.11 4.14
C ARG A 33 -0.56 -11.76 5.31
N ALA A 34 -0.37 -12.41 6.46
CA ALA A 34 -1.20 -12.19 7.65
C ALA A 34 -0.96 -10.80 8.25
N GLY A 35 0.30 -10.42 8.45
CA GLY A 35 0.62 -9.09 8.96
C GLY A 35 0.27 -7.97 7.97
N TRP A 36 0.38 -8.22 6.65
CA TRP A 36 -0.11 -7.29 5.65
C TRP A 36 -1.63 -7.10 5.70
N GLN A 37 -2.40 -8.19 5.88
CA GLN A 37 -3.85 -8.07 6.07
C GLN A 37 -4.23 -7.31 7.34
N ALA A 38 -3.52 -7.56 8.45
CA ALA A 38 -3.74 -6.83 9.69
C ALA A 38 -3.46 -5.33 9.51
N ARG A 39 -2.32 -4.98 8.91
CA ARG A 39 -1.95 -3.58 8.64
C ARG A 39 -2.96 -2.87 7.75
N LEU A 40 -3.44 -3.54 6.71
CA LEU A 40 -4.48 -3.01 5.84
C LEU A 40 -5.76 -2.74 6.63
N ALA A 41 -6.20 -3.68 7.47
CA ALA A 41 -7.39 -3.52 8.29
C ALA A 41 -7.27 -2.36 9.29
N GLU A 42 -6.11 -2.21 9.94
CA GLU A 42 -5.82 -1.06 10.84
C GLU A 42 -5.94 0.28 10.10
N CYS A 43 -5.47 0.34 8.85
CA CYS A 43 -5.57 1.54 8.03
C CYS A 43 -6.96 1.70 7.36
N GLY A 44 -7.92 0.79 7.59
CA GLY A 44 -9.25 0.83 6.99
C GLY A 44 -9.28 0.41 5.52
N PHE A 45 -8.33 -0.42 5.09
CA PHE A 45 -8.21 -0.96 3.74
C PHE A 45 -8.25 -2.49 3.74
N ARG A 46 -8.51 -3.05 2.56
CA ARG A 46 -8.36 -4.49 2.27
C ARG A 46 -7.74 -4.67 0.89
N LEU A 47 -7.01 -5.76 0.71
CA LEU A 47 -6.46 -6.13 -0.59
C LEU A 47 -7.44 -7.03 -1.35
N ALA A 48 -7.77 -6.67 -2.59
CA ALA A 48 -8.49 -7.51 -3.53
C ALA A 48 -7.63 -7.67 -4.80
N GLY A 49 -6.92 -8.80 -4.90
CA GLY A 49 -5.92 -9.02 -5.95
C GLY A 49 -4.79 -8.01 -5.86
N HIS A 50 -4.70 -7.12 -6.86
CA HIS A 50 -3.69 -6.05 -6.95
C HIS A 50 -4.25 -4.65 -6.62
N ARG A 51 -5.42 -4.56 -5.99
CA ARG A 51 -6.07 -3.28 -5.69
C ARG A 51 -6.37 -3.15 -4.19
N LEU A 52 -6.08 -1.96 -3.65
CA LEU A 52 -6.52 -1.54 -2.31
C LEU A 52 -7.96 -1.05 -2.40
N LEU A 53 -8.84 -1.63 -1.58
CA LEU A 53 -10.21 -1.19 -1.41
C LEU A 53 -10.35 -0.61 0.00
N ARG A 54 -11.04 0.52 0.14
CA ARG A 54 -11.45 1.01 1.47
C ARG A 54 -12.46 0.02 2.06
N CYS A 55 -12.26 -0.38 3.31
CA CYS A 55 -13.37 -0.89 4.11
C CYS A 55 -14.32 0.27 4.30
N ALA A 56 -15.49 0.22 3.65
CA ALA A 56 -16.57 1.12 4.00
C ALA A 56 -16.98 0.79 5.43
N SER A 57 -16.64 1.69 6.36
CA SER A 57 -17.29 1.75 7.66
C SER A 57 -18.76 2.06 7.38
N GLY A 58 -19.61 1.04 7.45
CA GLY A 58 -21.06 1.24 7.59
C GLY A 58 -21.37 1.69 9.01
#